data_AF-A0A6L5E8B1-F1
#
_entry.id   AF-A0A6L5E8B1-F1
#
_cell.length_a   1.000
_cell.length_b   1.000
_cell.length_c   1.000
_cell.angle_alpha   90.00
_cell.angle_beta   90.00
_cell.angle_gamma   90.00
#
_symmetry.space_group_name_H-M   'P 1'
#
loop_
_entity.id
_entity.type
_entity.pdbx_description
1 polymer ?
#
loop_
_entity_poly.entity_id
_entity_poly.type
_entity_poly.pdbx_seq_one_letter_code
_entity_poly.pdbx_strand_id
1 'polypeptide(L)'
;MFKQFRRNIASAKIRKYIAHWMEVMSLTFRNSMAGNYIDQKDLDRISLVIISTAITEEKVCSGTIMTCVADVASRAGMTEEDLSYLPYQVLAITKGVEGRSPLESKKGMLGLISPGYEFSDQDTGWFDTNIEIITKQLKNDLRSVVNTLQD
;
A
#
# COMPACT_ATOMS: atom_id res chain seq x y z
N MET A 1 -13.77 28.21 -7.09
CA MET A 1 -13.24 27.59 -8.34
C MET A 1 -11.76 27.22 -8.22
N PHE A 2 -10.85 28.15 -7.88
CA PHE A 2 -9.40 27.86 -7.74
C PHE A 2 -9.03 26.81 -6.68
N LYS A 3 -9.68 26.79 -5.50
CA LYS A 3 -9.43 25.77 -4.45
C LYS A 3 -9.76 24.35 -4.95
N GLN A 4 -10.89 24.19 -5.64
CA GLN A 4 -11.30 22.91 -6.23
C GLN A 4 -10.32 22.44 -7.32
N PHE A 5 -9.84 23.35 -8.17
CA PHE A 5 -8.85 23.04 -9.19
C PHE A 5 -7.53 22.56 -8.58
N ARG A 6 -7.03 23.23 -7.53
CA ARG A 6 -5.83 22.80 -6.79
C ARG A 6 -6.01 21.43 -6.14
N ARG A 7 -7.16 21.17 -5.51
CA ARG A 7 -7.49 19.85 -4.96
C ARG A 7 -7.52 18.77 -6.04
N ASN A 8 -8.12 19.02 -7.20
CA ASN A 8 -8.13 18.06 -8.31
C ASN A 8 -6.72 17.71 -8.81
N ILE A 9 -5.84 18.71 -8.95
CA ILE A 9 -4.42 18.49 -9.31
C ILE A 9 -3.72 17.67 -8.23
N ALA A 10 -3.94 18.00 -6.96
CA ALA A 10 -3.33 17.30 -5.84
C ALA A 10 -3.80 15.83 -5.78
N SER A 11 -5.09 15.55 -5.92
CA SER A 11 -5.63 14.18 -6.00
C SER A 11 -5.05 13.40 -7.18
N ALA A 12 -4.89 14.05 -8.34
CA ALA A 12 -4.25 13.41 -9.50
C ALA A 12 -2.78 13.04 -9.22
N LYS A 13 -2.04 13.89 -8.49
CA LYS A 13 -0.67 13.58 -8.06
C LYS A 13 -0.63 12.41 -7.07
N ILE A 14 -1.52 12.38 -6.07
CA ILE A 14 -1.61 11.26 -5.12
C ILE A 14 -1.95 9.95 -5.83
N ARG A 15 -2.92 9.92 -6.75
CA ARG A 15 -3.23 8.71 -7.54
C ARG A 15 -2.03 8.22 -8.35
N LYS A 16 -1.30 9.12 -9.01
CA LYS A 16 -0.08 8.77 -9.75
C LYS A 16 1.00 8.21 -8.83
N TYR A 17 1.16 8.79 -7.65
CA TYR A 17 2.11 8.32 -6.64
C TYR A 17 1.80 6.91 -6.16
N ILE A 18 0.53 6.64 -5.80
CA ILE A 18 0.09 5.31 -5.35
C ILE A 18 0.34 4.28 -6.46
N ALA A 19 -0.11 4.57 -7.69
CA ALA A 19 0.08 3.67 -8.83
C ALA A 19 1.56 3.40 -9.12
N HIS A 20 2.41 4.43 -9.06
CA HIS A 20 3.85 4.29 -9.24
C HIS A 20 4.47 3.34 -8.21
N TRP A 21 4.12 3.49 -6.93
CA TRP A 21 4.67 2.64 -5.89
C TRP A 21 4.18 1.20 -5.96
N MET A 22 2.93 0.96 -6.37
CA MET A 22 2.45 -0.39 -6.68
C MET A 22 3.27 -1.03 -7.81
N GLU A 23 3.56 -0.28 -8.87
CA GLU A 23 4.40 -0.77 -9.98
C GLU A 23 5.84 -1.07 -9.54
N VAL A 24 6.46 -0.18 -8.78
CA VAL A 24 7.82 -0.38 -8.24
C VAL A 24 7.88 -1.60 -7.32
N MET A 25 6.90 -1.76 -6.44
CA MET A 25 6.81 -2.94 -5.57
C MET A 25 6.60 -4.21 -6.38
N SER A 26 5.76 -4.19 -7.42
CA SER A 26 5.56 -5.32 -8.31
C SER A 26 6.87 -5.74 -8.99
N LEU A 27 7.59 -4.78 -9.58
CA LEU A 27 8.86 -5.03 -10.26
C LEU A 27 9.94 -5.55 -9.29
N THR A 28 10.11 -4.91 -8.14
CA THR A 28 11.12 -5.32 -7.16
C THR A 28 10.82 -6.70 -6.58
N PHE A 29 9.56 -6.99 -6.28
CA PHE A 29 9.16 -8.32 -5.78
C PHE A 29 9.40 -9.41 -6.83
N ARG A 30 9.00 -9.17 -8.08
CA ARG A 30 9.22 -10.10 -9.21
C ARG A 30 10.69 -10.40 -9.44
N ASN A 31 11.55 -9.39 -9.33
CA ASN A 31 12.99 -9.57 -9.45
C ASN A 31 13.55 -10.43 -8.31
N SER A 32 13.09 -10.22 -7.08
CA SER A 32 13.50 -11.03 -5.92
C SER A 32 13.01 -12.48 -5.99
N MET A 33 11.87 -12.70 -6.65
CA MET A 33 11.20 -14.01 -6.78
C MET A 33 11.43 -14.67 -8.16
N ALA A 34 12.50 -14.30 -8.87
CA ALA A 34 12.73 -14.74 -10.24
C ALA A 34 12.64 -16.28 -10.38
N GLY A 35 11.73 -16.73 -11.26
CA GLY A 35 11.48 -18.16 -11.50
C GLY A 35 10.32 -18.76 -10.70
N ASN A 36 9.76 -18.06 -9.72
CA ASN A 36 8.58 -18.48 -8.97
C ASN A 36 7.28 -17.92 -9.57
N TYR A 37 6.17 -18.63 -9.35
CA TYR A 37 4.83 -18.11 -9.66
C TYR A 37 4.50 -16.92 -8.77
N ILE A 38 3.84 -15.90 -9.34
CA ILE A 38 3.44 -14.69 -8.63
C ILE A 38 2.02 -14.34 -9.03
N ASP A 39 1.11 -14.37 -8.06
CA ASP A 39 -0.24 -13.83 -8.19
C ASP A 39 -0.18 -12.30 -8.19
N GLN A 40 -0.44 -11.69 -9.35
CA GLN A 40 -0.38 -10.24 -9.49
C GLN A 40 -1.47 -9.54 -8.68
N LYS A 41 -2.65 -10.15 -8.56
CA LYS A 41 -3.77 -9.51 -7.85
C LYS A 41 -3.47 -9.43 -6.36
N ASP A 42 -2.92 -10.49 -5.77
CA ASP A 42 -2.53 -10.48 -4.36
C ASP A 42 -1.30 -9.59 -4.11
N LEU A 43 -0.34 -9.53 -5.06
CA LEU A 43 0.77 -8.57 -4.99
C LEU A 43 0.30 -7.11 -5.01
N ASP A 44 -0.67 -6.78 -5.87
CA ASP A 44 -1.26 -5.43 -5.92
C ASP A 44 -2.01 -5.11 -4.63
N ARG A 45 -2.81 -6.05 -4.11
CA ARG A 45 -3.52 -5.88 -2.84
C ARG A 45 -2.55 -5.61 -1.69
N ILE A 46 -1.50 -6.41 -1.57
CA ILE A 46 -0.50 -6.27 -0.50
C ILE A 46 0.31 -4.99 -0.66
N SER A 47 0.61 -4.58 -1.90
CA SER A 47 1.20 -3.26 -2.18
C SER A 47 0.31 -2.12 -1.67
N LEU A 48 -1.01 -2.24 -1.83
CA LEU A 48 -1.96 -1.27 -1.30
C LEU A 48 -2.01 -1.26 0.23
N VAL A 49 -1.86 -2.42 0.88
CA VAL A 49 -1.73 -2.52 2.35
C VAL A 49 -0.49 -1.76 2.82
N ILE A 50 0.67 -1.97 2.19
CA ILE A 50 1.92 -1.27 2.51
C ILE A 50 1.75 0.26 2.37
N ILE A 51 1.21 0.73 1.24
CA ILE A 51 0.97 2.16 1.00
C ILE A 51 0.00 2.73 2.05
N SER A 52 -1.07 2.00 2.37
CA SER A 52 -2.08 2.44 3.34
C SER A 52 -1.54 2.47 4.77
N THR A 53 -0.63 1.57 5.11
CA THR A 53 0.13 1.60 6.36
C THR A 53 1.00 2.85 6.43
N ALA A 54 1.76 3.17 5.37
CA ALA A 54 2.57 4.39 5.32
C ALA A 54 1.73 5.68 5.46
N ILE A 55 0.57 5.75 4.80
CA ILE A 55 -0.40 6.85 4.95
C ILE A 55 -0.89 6.99 6.40
N THR A 56 -1.14 5.85 7.06
CA THR A 56 -1.61 5.79 8.44
C THR A 56 -0.52 6.22 9.41
N GLU A 57 0.72 5.75 9.24
CA GLU A 57 1.87 6.09 10.08
C GLU A 57 2.23 7.58 10.00
N GLU A 58 2.20 8.17 8.80
CA GLU A 58 2.43 9.61 8.62
C GLU A 58 1.25 10.47 9.08
N LYS A 59 0.14 9.84 9.51
CA LYS A 59 -1.09 10.52 9.99
C LYS A 59 -1.70 11.45 8.95
N VAL A 60 -1.61 11.05 7.68
CA VAL A 60 -2.14 11.83 6.54
C VAL A 60 -3.43 11.27 5.98
N CYS A 61 -4.08 10.36 6.69
CA CYS A 61 -5.37 9.80 6.30
C CYS A 61 -6.46 10.89 6.25
N SER A 62 -6.97 11.18 5.05
CA SER A 62 -8.13 12.06 4.82
C SER A 62 -9.10 11.38 3.85
N GLY A 63 -10.38 11.77 3.88
CA GLY A 63 -11.39 11.20 2.97
C GLY A 63 -10.95 11.27 1.50
N THR A 64 -10.34 12.39 1.09
CA THR A 64 -9.85 12.57 -0.30
C THR A 64 -8.67 11.66 -0.63
N ILE A 65 -7.76 11.44 0.33
CA ILE A 65 -6.62 10.53 0.14
C ILE A 65 -7.11 9.09 0.07
N MET A 66 -8.06 8.70 0.91
CA MET A 66 -8.68 7.37 0.86
C MET A 66 -9.48 7.15 -0.43
N THR A 67 -10.15 8.17 -0.97
CA THR A 67 -10.74 8.10 -2.32
C THR A 67 -9.68 7.88 -3.38
N CYS A 68 -8.50 8.51 -3.28
CA CYS A 68 -7.40 8.26 -4.22
C CYS A 68 -6.88 6.82 -4.12
N VAL A 69 -6.80 6.24 -2.92
CA VAL A 69 -6.44 4.83 -2.71
C VAL A 69 -7.48 3.91 -3.37
N ALA A 70 -8.77 4.13 -3.09
CA ALA A 70 -9.87 3.35 -3.69
C ALA A 70 -9.91 3.47 -5.22
N ASP A 71 -9.71 4.67 -5.77
CA ASP A 71 -9.64 4.91 -7.23
C ASP A 71 -8.54 4.06 -7.89
N VAL A 72 -7.36 3.98 -7.27
CA VAL A 72 -6.23 3.22 -7.82
C VAL A 72 -6.46 1.71 -7.66
N ALA A 73 -6.97 1.28 -6.49
CA ALA A 73 -7.33 -0.10 -6.24
C ALA A 73 -8.37 -0.64 -7.23
N SER A 74 -9.43 0.14 -7.50
CA SER A 74 -10.46 -0.21 -8.48
C SER A 74 -9.87 -0.38 -9.89
N ARG A 75 -8.93 0.50 -10.29
CA ARG A 75 -8.22 0.38 -11.57
C ARG A 75 -7.29 -0.84 -11.64
N ALA A 76 -6.80 -1.31 -10.51
CA ALA A 76 -6.04 -2.56 -10.38
C ALA A 76 -6.96 -3.81 -10.30
N GLY A 77 -8.28 -3.66 -10.44
CA GLY A 77 -9.23 -4.77 -10.44
C GLY A 77 -9.64 -5.27 -9.05
N MET A 78 -9.41 -4.47 -8.00
CA MET A 78 -9.88 -4.79 -6.65
C MET A 78 -11.36 -4.49 -6.49
N THR A 79 -12.06 -5.34 -5.74
CA THR A 79 -13.48 -5.18 -5.44
C THR A 79 -13.69 -4.26 -4.23
N GLU A 80 -14.94 -3.82 -4.00
CA GLU A 80 -15.29 -3.11 -2.77
C GLU A 80 -15.06 -3.97 -1.52
N GLU A 81 -15.31 -5.28 -1.64
CA GLU A 81 -15.03 -6.25 -0.58
C GLU A 81 -13.53 -6.28 -0.24
N ASP A 82 -12.64 -6.32 -1.24
CA ASP A 82 -11.19 -6.26 -1.03
C ASP A 82 -10.78 -5.01 -0.24
N LEU A 83 -11.36 -3.86 -0.60
CA LEU A 83 -11.11 -2.58 0.07
C LEU A 83 -11.67 -2.52 1.49
N SER A 84 -12.76 -3.23 1.77
CA SER A 84 -13.37 -3.28 3.11
C SER A 84 -12.45 -3.95 4.14
N TYR A 85 -11.59 -4.87 3.70
CA TYR A 85 -10.61 -5.57 4.55
C TYR A 85 -9.29 -4.81 4.72
N LEU A 86 -9.04 -3.76 3.93
CA LEU A 86 -7.78 -3.00 3.96
C LEU A 86 -7.42 -2.47 5.37
N PRO A 87 -8.34 -1.87 6.15
CA PRO A 87 -8.01 -1.41 7.51
C PRO A 87 -7.60 -2.56 8.44
N TYR A 88 -8.22 -3.72 8.29
CA TYR A 88 -7.89 -4.92 9.06
C TYR A 88 -6.50 -5.45 8.68
N GLN A 89 -6.15 -5.46 7.39
CA GLN A 89 -4.84 -5.88 6.91
C GLN A 89 -3.72 -4.93 7.37
N VAL A 90 -3.97 -3.61 7.36
CA VAL A 90 -3.07 -2.61 7.94
C VAL A 90 -2.85 -2.88 9.43
N LEU A 91 -3.94 -3.14 10.17
CA LEU A 91 -3.85 -3.50 11.59
C LEU A 91 -3.05 -4.79 11.82
N ALA A 92 -3.28 -5.81 10.99
CA ALA A 92 -2.62 -7.11 11.08
C ALA A 92 -1.09 -6.98 10.98
N ILE A 93 -0.58 -6.21 10.02
CA ILE A 93 0.88 -6.09 9.82
C ILE A 93 1.56 -5.07 10.75
N THR A 94 0.79 -4.22 11.44
CA THR A 94 1.32 -3.20 12.38
C THR A 94 1.22 -3.64 13.83
N LYS A 95 0.13 -4.30 14.23
CA LYS A 95 -0.17 -4.67 15.62
C LYS A 95 -0.47 -6.14 15.83
N GLY A 96 -0.74 -6.89 14.76
CA GLY A 96 -1.28 -8.24 14.86
C GLY A 96 -2.78 -8.23 15.14
N VAL A 97 -3.44 -9.34 14.80
CA VAL A 97 -4.89 -9.54 14.92
C VAL A 97 -5.19 -11.01 15.17
N GLU A 98 -6.27 -11.30 15.90
CA GLU A 98 -6.77 -12.68 16.10
C GLU A 98 -5.72 -13.68 16.61
N GLY A 99 -4.85 -13.24 17.53
CA GLY A 99 -3.80 -14.08 18.10
C GLY A 99 -2.59 -14.30 17.18
N ARG A 100 -2.57 -13.70 15.98
CA ARG A 100 -1.40 -13.66 15.09
C ARG A 100 -0.58 -12.41 15.35
N SER A 101 0.72 -12.60 15.45
CA SER A 101 1.70 -11.52 15.46
C SER A 101 1.75 -10.78 14.11
N PRO A 102 2.32 -9.56 14.09
CA PRO A 102 2.64 -8.86 12.84
C PRO A 102 3.48 -9.70 11.87
N LEU A 103 4.46 -10.43 12.39
CA LEU A 103 5.35 -11.29 11.60
C LEU A 103 4.56 -12.41 10.90
N GLU A 104 3.74 -13.15 11.65
CA GLU A 104 2.88 -14.21 11.10
C GLU A 104 1.91 -13.67 10.05
N SER A 105 1.37 -12.47 10.27
CA SER A 105 0.48 -11.80 9.32
C SER A 105 1.21 -11.46 8.01
N LYS A 106 2.41 -10.89 8.09
CA LYS A 106 3.26 -10.59 6.92
C LYS A 106 3.61 -11.86 6.14
N LYS A 107 4.05 -12.93 6.83
CA LYS A 107 4.35 -14.22 6.18
C LYS A 107 3.12 -14.82 5.50
N GLY A 108 1.97 -14.78 6.17
CA GLY A 108 0.70 -15.24 5.60
C GLY A 108 0.35 -14.49 4.31
N MET A 109 0.53 -13.17 4.30
CA MET A 109 0.32 -12.35 3.09
C MET A 109 1.30 -12.69 1.97
N LEU A 110 2.60 -12.85 2.25
CA LEU A 110 3.57 -13.28 1.24
C LEU A 110 3.19 -14.63 0.62
N GLY A 111 2.72 -15.57 1.45
CA GLY A 111 2.23 -16.88 1.00
C GLY A 111 1.04 -16.82 0.03
N LEU A 112 0.24 -15.75 0.05
CA LEU A 112 -0.81 -15.53 -0.94
C LEU A 112 -0.22 -15.12 -2.31
N ILE A 113 0.83 -14.30 -2.31
CA ILE A 113 1.49 -13.83 -3.54
C ILE A 113 2.12 -14.99 -4.30
N SER A 114 2.80 -15.89 -3.60
CA SER A 114 3.49 -17.04 -4.20
C SER A 114 3.16 -18.32 -3.44
N PRO A 115 1.97 -18.92 -3.67
CA PRO A 115 1.57 -20.14 -3.00
C PRO A 115 2.58 -21.28 -3.21
N GLY A 116 2.94 -21.96 -2.12
CA GLY A 116 3.92 -23.06 -2.14
C GLY A 116 5.38 -22.62 -2.03
N TYR A 117 5.68 -21.31 -2.03
CA TYR A 117 7.00 -20.81 -1.67
C TYR A 117 7.09 -20.56 -0.15
N GLU A 118 8.12 -21.08 0.48
CA GLU A 118 8.35 -20.89 1.92
C GLU A 118 9.13 -19.59 2.19
N PHE A 119 8.40 -18.54 2.54
CA PHE A 119 9.00 -17.28 2.97
C PHE A 119 9.62 -17.41 4.36
N SER A 120 10.86 -16.93 4.48
CA SER A 120 11.57 -16.77 5.74
C SER A 120 11.08 -15.54 6.51
N ASP A 121 11.48 -15.42 7.78
CA ASP A 121 11.19 -14.23 8.57
C ASP A 121 11.89 -12.99 7.99
N GLN A 122 13.06 -13.18 7.37
CA GLN A 122 13.82 -12.10 6.73
C GLN A 122 13.08 -11.52 5.51
N ASP A 123 12.36 -12.34 4.75
CA ASP A 123 11.60 -11.89 3.58
C ASP A 123 10.49 -10.90 3.95
N THR A 124 9.98 -10.97 5.18
CA THR A 124 8.99 -10.02 5.68
C THR A 124 9.53 -8.60 5.82
N GLY A 125 10.86 -8.43 5.85
CA GLY A 125 11.52 -7.12 5.83
C GLY A 125 11.22 -6.30 4.57
N TRP A 126 10.70 -6.93 3.51
CA TRP A 126 10.19 -6.23 2.33
C TRP A 126 9.03 -5.26 2.68
N PHE A 127 8.16 -5.61 3.64
CA PHE A 127 7.10 -4.70 4.10
C PHE A 127 7.69 -3.45 4.74
N ASP A 128 8.55 -3.65 5.73
CA ASP A 128 9.10 -2.55 6.55
C ASP A 128 9.95 -1.60 5.69
N THR A 129 10.74 -2.16 4.76
CA THR A 129 11.54 -1.38 3.81
C THR A 129 10.66 -0.50 2.94
N ASN A 130 9.58 -1.04 2.36
CA ASN A 130 8.70 -0.26 1.49
C ASN A 130 7.87 0.76 2.29
N ILE A 131 7.38 0.41 3.48
CA ILE A 131 6.69 1.35 4.37
C ILE A 131 7.60 2.54 4.67
N GLU A 132 8.86 2.29 5.07
CA GLU A 132 9.81 3.36 5.40
C GLU A 132 10.08 4.29 4.20
N ILE A 133 10.31 3.73 3.01
CA ILE A 133 10.56 4.50 1.80
C ILE A 133 9.36 5.39 1.44
N ILE A 134 8.16 4.80 1.44
CA ILE A 134 6.92 5.51 1.08
C ILE A 134 6.59 6.58 2.11
N THR A 135 6.74 6.31 3.41
CA THR A 135 6.53 7.29 4.49
C THR A 135 7.49 8.48 4.33
N LYS A 136 8.78 8.23 4.04
CA LYS A 136 9.76 9.31 3.78
C LYS A 136 9.37 10.19 2.60
N GLN A 137 8.88 9.61 1.51
CA GLN A 137 8.46 10.39 0.34
C GLN A 137 7.16 11.17 0.57
N LEU A 138 6.21 10.61 1.31
CA LEU A 138 5.01 11.35 1.74
C LEU A 138 5.39 12.60 2.54
N LYS A 139 6.35 12.46 3.46
CA LYS A 139 6.82 13.54 4.34
C LYS A 139 7.64 14.62 3.63
N ASN A 140 8.44 14.25 2.63
CA ASN A 140 9.37 15.17 1.98
C ASN A 140 8.79 15.73 0.68
N ASP A 141 8.43 14.86 -0.25
CA ASP A 141 8.17 15.25 -1.65
C ASP A 141 6.70 15.62 -1.87
N LEU A 142 5.79 15.00 -1.11
CA LEU A 142 4.34 15.18 -1.27
C LEU A 142 3.68 15.98 -0.16
N ARG A 143 4.41 16.48 0.83
CA ARG A 143 3.82 17.18 1.98
C ARG A 143 2.89 18.34 1.61
N SER A 144 3.30 19.17 0.65
CA SER A 144 2.48 20.30 0.17
C SER A 144 1.21 19.84 -0.56
N VAL A 145 1.29 18.72 -1.28
CA VAL A 145 0.17 18.10 -1.98
C VAL A 145 -0.81 17.52 -0.97
N VAL A 146 -0.31 16.80 0.04
CA VAL A 146 -1.10 16.21 1.12
C VAL A 146 -1.83 17.29 1.93
N ASN A 147 -1.14 18.35 2.36
CA ASN A 147 -1.76 19.45 3.10
C ASN A 147 -2.92 20.08 2.30
N THR A 148 -2.74 20.26 0.98
CA THR A 148 -3.79 20.77 0.08
C THR A 148 -5.06 19.91 0.06
N LEU A 149 -4.94 18.62 0.38
CA LEU A 149 -6.05 17.65 0.42
C LEU A 149 -6.64 17.43 1.81
N GLN A 150 -5.99 17.98 2.85
CA GLN A 150 -6.49 17.98 4.23
C GLN A 150 -7.25 19.27 4.55
N ASP A 151 -6.88 20.39 3.91
CA ASP A 151 -7.57 21.70 3.95
C ASP A 151 -8.86 21.75 3.12
#